data_AF-A0A934AC94-F1
#
_entry.id   AF-A0A934AC94-F1
#
_cell.length_a   1.000
_cell.length_b   1.000
_cell.length_c   1.000
_cell.angle_alpha   90.00
_cell.angle_beta   90.00
_cell.angle_gamma   90.00
#
_symmetry.space_group_name_H-M   'P 1'
#
loop_
_entity.id
_entity.type
_entity.pdbx_description
1 polymer ?
#
loop_
_entity_poly.entity_id
_entity_poly.type
_entity_poly.pdbx_seq_one_letter_code
_entity_poly.pdbx_strand_id
1 'polypeptide(L)'
;MTSIKMGIIGIVIYLLISGFVLPALAEDGFTQADRERLVRVEAIQTVFMQQVDKRFEELRSDMNARFEQVDKRFEQMDKRFEQTTNMFYALSAIFTTLFAAVFSFAWWDRRSILITARKTAREEVEESTRGIRENAITVERLVEVLRSFAEKTPDLKELMRRANLL
;
A
#
# COMPACT_ATOMS: atom_id res chain seq x y z
N MET A 1 -111.83 -30.51 21.72
CA MET A 1 -111.57 -29.44 20.72
C MET A 1 -110.66 -28.31 21.25
N THR A 2 -110.05 -28.47 22.44
CA THR A 2 -109.19 -27.47 23.11
C THR A 2 -107.70 -27.72 22.86
N SER A 3 -107.24 -28.98 22.82
CA SER A 3 -105.81 -29.29 22.60
C SER A 3 -105.28 -28.92 21.21
N ILE A 4 -106.11 -29.01 20.16
CA ILE A 4 -105.70 -28.64 18.79
C ILE A 4 -105.54 -27.12 18.66
N LYS A 5 -106.38 -26.33 19.32
CA LYS A 5 -106.29 -24.85 19.31
C LYS A 5 -105.02 -24.35 20.02
N MET A 6 -104.62 -25.00 21.12
CA MET A 6 -103.39 -24.66 21.84
C MET A 6 -102.12 -24.96 21.03
N GLY A 7 -102.10 -26.07 20.27
CA GLY A 7 -100.97 -26.41 19.39
C GLY A 7 -100.77 -25.41 18.24
N ILE A 8 -101.86 -24.92 17.65
CA ILE A 8 -101.82 -23.90 16.59
C ILE A 8 -101.27 -22.58 17.15
N ILE A 9 -101.69 -22.17 18.35
CA ILE A 9 -101.18 -20.95 19.00
C ILE A 9 -99.68 -21.06 19.27
N GLY A 10 -99.20 -22.22 19.73
CA GLY A 10 -97.77 -22.46 19.94
C GLY A 10 -96.94 -22.36 18.66
N ILE A 11 -97.44 -22.90 17.54
CA ILE A 11 -96.78 -22.81 16.22
C ILE A 11 -96.77 -21.37 15.70
N VAL A 12 -97.87 -20.63 15.89
CA VAL A 12 -97.95 -19.21 15.50
C VAL A 12 -96.97 -18.37 16.33
N ILE A 13 -96.86 -18.62 17.63
CA ILE A 13 -95.89 -17.94 18.50
C ILE A 13 -94.46 -18.30 18.08
N TYR A 14 -94.18 -19.57 17.77
CA TYR A 14 -92.86 -20.00 17.29
C TYR A 14 -92.49 -19.34 15.95
N LEU A 15 -93.44 -19.27 15.00
CA LEU A 15 -93.24 -18.61 13.70
C LEU A 15 -93.07 -17.09 13.83
N LEU A 16 -93.78 -16.46 14.76
CA LEU A 16 -93.64 -15.03 15.07
C LEU A 16 -92.27 -14.73 15.71
N ILE A 17 -91.84 -15.57 16.65
CA ILE A 17 -90.53 -15.43 17.29
C ILE A 17 -89.41 -15.73 16.29
N SER A 18 -89.54 -16.78 15.47
CA SER A 18 -88.52 -17.10 14.45
C SER A 18 -88.42 -16.02 13.40
N GLY A 19 -89.55 -15.48 12.93
CA GLY A 19 -89.58 -14.40 11.92
C GLY A 19 -89.01 -13.08 12.42
N PHE A 20 -89.02 -12.83 13.74
CA PHE A 20 -88.46 -11.63 14.35
C PHE A 20 -86.97 -11.80 14.73
N VAL A 21 -86.55 -13.00 15.15
CA VAL A 21 -85.18 -13.27 15.61
C VAL A 21 -84.20 -13.53 14.45
N LEU A 22 -84.64 -14.17 13.36
CA LEU A 22 -83.79 -14.43 12.18
C LEU A 22 -83.19 -13.17 11.53
N PRO A 23 -83.96 -12.08 11.27
CA PRO A 23 -83.40 -10.86 10.70
C PRO A 23 -82.54 -10.05 11.69
N ALA A 24 -82.73 -10.24 13.01
CA ALA A 24 -81.95 -9.54 14.04
C ALA A 24 -80.55 -10.17 14.28
N LEU A 25 -80.33 -11.39 13.82
CA LEU A 25 -79.04 -12.10 13.86
C LEU A 25 -78.28 -12.06 12.52
N ALA A 26 -78.84 -11.42 11.50
CA ALA A 26 -78.12 -11.15 10.26
C ALA A 26 -77.09 -10.05 10.56
N GLU A 27 -75.86 -10.45 10.90
CA GLU A 27 -74.72 -9.54 10.81
C GLU A 27 -74.73 -8.92 9.42
N ASP A 28 -74.80 -7.59 9.35
CA ASP A 28 -74.83 -6.83 8.11
C ASP A 28 -73.65 -7.24 7.22
N GLY A 29 -73.91 -8.04 6.19
CA GLY A 29 -72.93 -8.44 5.20
C GLY A 29 -72.46 -7.23 4.38
N PHE A 30 -71.24 -7.32 3.84
CA PHE A 30 -70.53 -6.27 3.10
C PHE A 30 -71.47 -5.37 2.26
N THR A 31 -71.69 -4.16 2.76
CA THR A 31 -72.72 -3.25 2.25
C THR A 31 -72.34 -2.67 0.89
N GLN A 32 -73.28 -2.02 0.19
CA GLN A 32 -72.98 -1.35 -1.08
C GLN A 32 -71.97 -0.19 -0.88
N ALA A 33 -72.02 0.49 0.26
CA ALA A 33 -71.07 1.54 0.63
C ALA A 33 -69.64 0.99 0.82
N ASP A 34 -69.50 -0.23 1.35
CA ASP A 34 -68.19 -0.88 1.52
C ASP A 34 -67.58 -1.29 0.17
N ARG A 35 -68.40 -1.70 -0.81
CA ARG A 35 -67.92 -1.99 -2.18
C ARG A 35 -67.39 -0.75 -2.87
N GLU A 36 -68.09 0.38 -2.75
CA GLU A 36 -67.61 1.65 -3.32
C GLU A 36 -66.33 2.16 -2.64
N ARG A 37 -66.21 1.95 -1.33
CA ARG A 37 -64.96 2.23 -0.60
C ARG A 37 -63.82 1.36 -1.10
N LEU A 38 -64.06 0.07 -1.30
CA LEU A 38 -63.06 -0.87 -1.82
C LEU A 38 -62.58 -0.47 -3.22
N VAL A 39 -63.50 -0.17 -4.14
CA VAL A 39 -63.16 0.28 -5.50
C VAL A 39 -62.36 1.59 -5.49
N ARG A 40 -62.71 2.55 -4.61
CA ARG A 40 -61.91 3.78 -4.44
C ARG A 40 -60.51 3.50 -3.90
N VAL A 41 -60.38 2.59 -2.94
CA VAL A 41 -59.07 2.22 -2.37
C VAL A 41 -58.19 1.54 -3.42
N GLU A 42 -58.74 0.62 -4.22
CA GLU A 42 -58.04 -0.02 -5.34
C GLU A 42 -57.64 1.01 -6.42
N ALA A 43 -58.53 1.94 -6.77
CA ALA A 43 -58.21 3.01 -7.71
C ALA A 43 -57.10 3.94 -7.18
N ILE A 44 -57.12 4.29 -5.90
CA ILE A 44 -56.04 5.07 -5.27
C ILE A 44 -54.73 4.27 -5.26
N GLN A 45 -54.78 2.97 -4.99
CA GLN A 45 -53.60 2.11 -4.96
C GLN A 45 -52.93 2.00 -6.33
N THR A 46 -53.71 1.84 -7.40
CA THR A 46 -53.17 1.76 -8.77
C THR A 46 -52.53 3.08 -9.20
N VAL A 47 -53.17 4.22 -8.92
CA VAL A 47 -52.60 5.55 -9.20
C VAL A 47 -51.33 5.80 -8.38
N PHE A 48 -51.33 5.41 -7.10
CA PHE A 48 -50.15 5.49 -6.25
C PHE A 48 -48.99 4.67 -6.80
N MET A 49 -49.24 3.41 -7.20
CA MET A 49 -48.21 2.54 -7.78
C MET A 49 -47.63 3.15 -9.06
N GLN A 50 -48.47 3.66 -9.97
CA GLN A 50 -48.01 4.34 -11.18
C GLN A 50 -47.14 5.58 -10.87
N GLN A 51 -47.52 6.37 -9.85
CA GLN A 51 -46.72 7.51 -9.41
C GLN A 51 -45.38 7.08 -8.84
N VAL A 52 -45.37 6.04 -8.01
CA VAL A 52 -44.15 5.47 -7.43
C VAL A 52 -43.23 4.97 -8.53
N ASP A 53 -43.73 4.18 -9.48
CA ASP A 53 -42.94 3.65 -10.60
C ASP A 53 -42.30 4.78 -11.40
N LYS A 54 -43.07 5.82 -11.73
CA LYS A 54 -42.55 6.98 -12.44
C LYS A 54 -41.43 7.69 -11.67
N ARG A 55 -41.62 7.92 -10.35
CA ARG A 55 -40.57 8.54 -9.53
C ARG A 55 -39.34 7.65 -9.40
N PHE A 56 -39.54 6.34 -9.35
CA PHE A 56 -38.45 5.37 -9.28
C PHE A 56 -37.63 5.36 -10.57
N GLU A 57 -38.30 5.46 -11.71
CA GLU A 57 -37.65 5.52 -13.02
C GLU A 57 -36.90 6.84 -13.22
N GLU A 58 -37.48 7.97 -12.82
CA GLU A 58 -36.80 9.27 -12.76
C GLU A 58 -35.56 9.23 -11.87
N LEU A 59 -35.66 8.64 -10.67
CA LEU A 59 -34.54 8.48 -9.74
C LEU A 59 -33.44 7.61 -10.34
N ARG A 60 -33.81 6.49 -10.97
CA ARG A 60 -32.86 5.56 -11.60
C ARG A 60 -32.14 6.22 -12.78
N SER A 61 -32.86 7.04 -13.55
CA SER A 61 -32.29 7.83 -14.64
C SER A 61 -31.30 8.88 -14.13
N ASP A 62 -31.67 9.67 -13.10
CA ASP A 62 -30.76 10.65 -12.48
C ASP A 62 -29.51 9.97 -11.90
N MET A 63 -29.67 8.83 -11.22
CA MET A 63 -28.55 8.04 -10.73
C MET A 63 -27.62 7.60 -11.86
N ASN A 64 -28.17 7.04 -12.95
CA ASN A 64 -27.37 6.61 -14.09
C ASN A 64 -26.60 7.78 -14.71
N ALA A 65 -27.24 8.93 -14.90
CA ALA A 65 -26.60 10.12 -15.46
C ALA A 65 -25.44 10.62 -14.57
N ARG A 66 -25.63 10.61 -13.24
CA ARG A 66 -24.58 10.97 -12.29
C ARG A 66 -23.44 9.97 -12.29
N PHE A 67 -23.72 8.67 -12.35
CA PHE A 67 -22.68 7.64 -12.46
C PHE A 67 -21.86 7.81 -13.74
N GLU A 68 -22.50 8.03 -14.88
CA GLU A 68 -21.79 8.25 -16.15
C GLU A 68 -20.92 9.53 -16.10
N GLN A 69 -21.38 10.57 -15.40
CA GLN A 69 -20.57 11.76 -15.15
C GLN A 69 -19.35 11.44 -14.28
N VAL A 70 -19.53 10.61 -13.23
CA VAL A 70 -18.45 10.15 -12.36
C VAL A 70 -17.41 9.35 -13.16
N ASP A 71 -17.85 8.42 -14.00
CA ASP A 71 -16.97 7.63 -14.87
C ASP A 71 -16.13 8.52 -15.79
N LYS A 72 -16.75 9.53 -16.43
CA LYS A 72 -16.02 10.51 -17.26
C LYS A 72 -14.96 11.29 -16.47
N ARG A 73 -15.22 11.61 -15.19
CA ARG A 73 -14.22 12.28 -14.34
C ARG A 73 -13.09 11.35 -13.95
N PHE A 74 -13.38 10.07 -13.68
CA PHE A 74 -12.35 9.06 -13.42
C PHE A 74 -11.46 8.85 -14.64
N GLU A 75 -12.02 8.69 -15.84
CA GLU A 75 -11.22 8.59 -17.08
C GLU A 75 -10.30 9.81 -17.30
N GLN A 76 -10.79 11.02 -17.00
CA GLN A 76 -9.96 12.23 -17.06
C GLN A 76 -8.85 12.23 -15.99
N MET A 77 -9.11 11.71 -14.80
CA MET A 77 -8.10 11.55 -13.76
C MET A 77 -7.04 10.54 -14.19
N ASP A 78 -7.43 9.39 -14.74
CA ASP A 78 -6.49 8.36 -15.21
C ASP A 78 -5.54 8.92 -16.27
N LYS A 79 -6.05 9.66 -17.26
CA LYS A 79 -5.20 10.32 -18.26
C LYS A 79 -4.19 11.29 -17.66
N ARG A 80 -4.59 12.06 -16.64
CA ARG A 80 -3.68 12.97 -15.94
C ARG A 80 -2.64 12.20 -15.13
N PHE A 81 -3.04 11.12 -14.48
CA PHE A 81 -2.13 10.25 -13.73
C PHE A 81 -1.11 9.58 -14.64
N GLU A 82 -1.52 9.06 -15.80
CA GLU A 82 -0.59 8.53 -16.81
C GLU A 82 0.39 9.61 -17.26
N GLN A 83 -0.07 10.82 -17.56
CA GLN A 83 0.81 11.92 -17.95
C GLN A 83 1.82 12.27 -16.84
N THR A 84 1.39 12.36 -15.58
CA THR A 84 2.28 12.62 -14.44
C THR A 84 3.28 11.48 -14.23
N THR A 85 2.83 10.23 -14.35
CA THR A 85 3.68 9.04 -14.22
C THR A 85 4.74 8.99 -15.31
N ASN A 86 4.37 9.30 -16.56
CA ASN A 86 5.29 9.36 -17.68
C ASN A 86 6.37 10.44 -17.46
N MET A 87 5.98 11.62 -16.98
CA MET A 87 6.95 12.69 -16.64
C MET A 87 7.89 12.25 -15.51
N PHE A 88 7.37 11.57 -14.48
CA PHE A 88 8.17 11.06 -13.38
C PHE A 88 9.19 10.01 -13.83
N TYR A 89 8.80 9.10 -14.74
CA TYR A 89 9.74 8.15 -15.33
C TYR A 89 10.82 8.84 -16.15
N ALA A 90 10.46 9.85 -16.96
CA ALA A 90 11.45 10.61 -17.73
C ALA A 90 12.48 11.31 -16.82
N LEU A 91 12.02 11.96 -15.74
CA LEU A 91 12.90 12.60 -14.76
C LEU A 91 13.80 11.57 -14.05
N SER A 92 13.23 10.44 -13.62
CA SER A 92 13.96 9.35 -12.98
C SER A 92 15.01 8.74 -13.90
N ALA A 93 14.72 8.63 -15.20
CA ALA A 93 15.66 8.12 -16.18
C ALA A 93 16.88 9.05 -16.34
N ILE A 94 16.65 10.36 -16.43
CA ILE A 94 17.73 11.36 -16.50
C ILE A 94 18.57 11.30 -15.22
N PHE A 95 17.91 11.30 -14.06
CA PHE A 95 18.57 11.23 -12.77
C PHE A 95 19.42 9.96 -12.62
N THR A 96 18.87 8.80 -12.99
CA THR A 96 19.59 7.52 -12.94
C THR A 96 20.79 7.52 -13.88
N THR A 97 20.65 8.13 -15.07
CA THR A 97 21.76 8.25 -16.04
C THR A 97 22.87 9.15 -15.49
N LEU A 98 22.53 10.29 -14.89
CA LEU A 98 23.49 11.18 -14.24
C LEU A 98 24.19 10.50 -13.06
N PHE A 99 23.42 9.81 -12.21
CA PHE A 99 23.97 9.04 -11.09
C PHE A 99 24.94 7.97 -11.59
N ALA A 100 24.54 7.16 -12.56
CA ALA A 100 25.39 6.13 -13.14
C ALA A 100 26.68 6.73 -13.72
N ALA A 101 26.62 7.89 -14.39
CA ALA A 101 27.80 8.58 -14.90
C ALA A 101 28.74 9.04 -13.77
N VAL A 102 28.20 9.67 -12.72
CA VAL A 102 28.98 10.14 -11.56
C VAL A 102 29.61 8.97 -10.81
N PHE A 103 28.86 7.90 -10.54
CA PHE A 103 29.38 6.71 -9.88
C PHE A 103 30.43 5.98 -10.73
N SER A 104 30.21 5.90 -12.05
CA SER A 104 31.19 5.32 -12.98
C SER A 104 32.50 6.11 -12.95
N PHE A 105 32.41 7.44 -12.97
CA PHE A 105 33.58 8.32 -12.85
C PHE A 105 34.26 8.18 -11.48
N ALA A 106 33.50 8.17 -10.38
CA ALA A 106 34.03 8.08 -9.02
C ALA A 106 34.73 6.73 -8.77
N TRP A 107 34.21 5.63 -9.31
CA TRP A 107 34.87 4.34 -9.23
C TRP A 107 36.17 4.35 -10.05
N TRP A 108 36.16 4.91 -11.26
CA TRP A 108 37.34 5.04 -12.09
C TRP A 108 38.44 5.91 -11.43
N ASP A 109 38.06 7.07 -10.89
CA ASP A 109 38.95 8.05 -10.24
C ASP A 109 39.61 7.49 -8.96
N ARG A 110 38.82 6.81 -8.12
CA ARG A 110 39.36 6.13 -6.93
C ARG A 110 40.40 5.07 -7.29
N ARG A 111 40.23 4.39 -8.44
CA ARG A 111 41.17 3.38 -8.91
C ARG A 111 42.44 4.00 -9.47
N SER A 112 42.38 5.17 -10.12
CA SER A 112 43.54 5.81 -10.74
C SER A 112 44.46 6.50 -9.72
N ILE A 113 43.92 7.26 -8.76
CA ILE A 113 44.71 8.04 -7.79
C ILE A 113 45.46 7.12 -6.81
N LEU A 114 44.83 6.02 -6.40
CA LEU A 114 45.44 5.06 -5.47
C LEU A 114 46.72 4.43 -6.02
N ILE A 115 46.84 4.29 -7.35
CA ILE A 115 48.02 3.70 -7.98
C ILE A 115 49.21 4.64 -7.86
N THR A 116 49.02 5.95 -8.06
CA THR A 116 50.10 6.94 -7.98
C THR A 116 50.55 7.15 -6.54
N ALA A 117 49.61 7.24 -5.59
CA ALA A 117 49.95 7.34 -4.16
C ALA A 117 50.71 6.11 -3.64
N ARG A 118 50.40 4.91 -4.18
CA ARG A 118 51.16 3.70 -3.87
C ARG A 118 52.55 3.67 -4.50
N LYS A 119 52.78 4.37 -5.60
CA LYS A 119 54.11 4.44 -6.25
C LYS A 119 55.04 5.35 -5.45
N THR A 120 54.62 6.57 -5.12
CA THR A 120 55.45 7.49 -4.32
C THR A 120 55.74 6.92 -2.92
N ALA A 121 54.73 6.31 -2.28
CA ALA A 121 54.93 5.64 -0.99
C ALA A 121 55.87 4.42 -1.08
N ARG A 122 55.97 3.77 -2.25
CA ARG A 122 56.94 2.67 -2.46
C ARG A 122 58.34 3.19 -2.74
N GLU A 123 58.46 4.26 -3.52
CA GLU A 123 59.74 4.90 -3.82
C GLU A 123 60.41 5.46 -2.56
N GLU A 124 59.66 6.12 -1.68
CA GLU A 124 60.18 6.60 -0.38
C GLU A 124 60.63 5.45 0.53
N VAL A 125 59.88 4.35 0.55
CA VAL A 125 60.24 3.15 1.32
C VAL A 125 61.48 2.47 0.71
N GLU A 126 61.58 2.43 -0.62
CA GLU A 126 62.71 1.82 -1.34
C GLU A 126 63.99 2.65 -1.18
N GLU A 127 63.91 3.98 -1.23
CA GLU A 127 65.02 4.89 -0.98
C GLU A 127 65.54 4.77 0.46
N SER A 128 64.62 4.77 1.44
CA SER A 128 64.95 4.53 2.85
C SER A 128 65.61 3.15 3.05
N THR A 129 65.06 2.11 2.43
CA THR A 129 65.63 0.74 2.48
C THR A 129 67.00 0.67 1.82
N ARG A 130 67.20 1.40 0.72
CA ARG A 130 68.48 1.48 -0.01
C ARG A 130 69.55 2.18 0.82
N GLY A 131 69.21 3.29 1.48
CA GLY A 131 70.11 3.97 2.42
C GLY A 131 70.51 3.09 3.60
N ILE A 132 69.56 2.33 4.16
CA ILE A 132 69.84 1.34 5.22
C ILE A 132 70.81 0.26 4.70
N ARG A 133 70.60 -0.26 3.50
CA ARG A 133 71.47 -1.29 2.91
C ARG A 133 72.89 -0.78 2.61
N GLU A 134 73.01 0.45 2.12
CA GLU A 134 74.31 1.08 1.83
C GLU A 134 75.09 1.38 3.11
N ASN A 135 74.41 1.88 4.13
CA ASN A 135 74.99 2.07 5.45
C ASN A 135 75.42 0.73 6.07
N ALA A 136 74.62 -0.33 5.94
CA ALA A 136 74.98 -1.67 6.41
C ALA A 136 76.31 -2.17 5.80
N ILE A 137 76.49 -2.03 4.48
CA ILE A 137 77.75 -2.41 3.81
C ILE A 137 78.93 -1.56 4.30
N THR A 138 78.72 -0.27 4.56
CA THR A 138 79.75 0.63 5.06
C THR A 138 80.16 0.26 6.48
N VAL A 139 79.18 -0.07 7.33
CA VAL A 139 79.41 -0.53 8.70
C VAL A 139 80.16 -1.87 8.68
N GLU A 140 79.80 -2.81 7.82
CA GLU A 140 80.53 -4.08 7.67
C GLU A 140 82.00 -3.86 7.31
N ARG A 141 82.29 -2.96 6.36
CA ARG A 141 83.68 -2.59 6.00
C ARG A 141 84.43 -1.95 7.17
N LEU A 142 83.77 -1.05 7.91
CA LEU A 142 84.39 -0.40 9.07
C LEU A 142 84.69 -1.42 10.17
N VAL A 143 83.78 -2.35 10.43
CA VAL A 143 83.97 -3.44 11.39
C VAL A 143 85.13 -4.33 10.97
N GLU A 144 85.27 -4.64 9.69
CA GLU A 144 86.39 -5.44 9.16
C GLU A 144 87.74 -4.72 9.34
N VAL A 145 87.79 -3.43 9.04
CA VAL A 145 88.99 -2.61 9.29
C VAL A 145 89.31 -2.57 10.78
N LEU A 146 88.34 -2.27 11.64
CA LEU A 146 88.53 -2.26 13.10
C LEU A 146 88.98 -3.62 13.64
N ARG A 147 88.44 -4.72 13.09
CA ARG A 147 88.87 -6.08 13.42
C ARG A 147 90.34 -6.32 13.09
N SER A 148 90.80 -5.87 11.91
CA SER A 148 92.22 -5.97 11.52
C SER A 148 93.17 -5.15 12.41
N PHE A 149 92.69 -4.04 12.98
CA PHE A 149 93.44 -3.24 13.95
C PHE A 149 93.39 -3.83 15.36
N ALA A 150 92.25 -4.41 15.77
CA ALA A 150 92.08 -5.07 17.06
C ALA A 150 92.99 -6.30 17.22
N GLU A 151 93.34 -6.98 16.13
CA GLU A 151 94.35 -8.05 16.16
C GLU A 151 95.75 -7.56 16.54
N LYS A 152 96.05 -6.27 16.32
CA LYS A 152 97.37 -5.66 16.58
C LYS A 152 97.45 -4.89 17.90
N THR A 153 96.33 -4.58 18.54
CA THR A 153 96.28 -3.77 19.78
C THR A 153 95.39 -4.42 20.84
N PRO A 154 95.92 -4.81 22.01
CA PRO A 154 95.15 -5.51 23.04
C PRO A 154 93.98 -4.68 23.59
N ASP A 155 94.16 -3.37 23.74
CA ASP A 155 93.14 -2.46 24.29
C ASP A 155 91.91 -2.34 23.39
N LEU A 156 92.10 -2.33 22.06
CA LEU A 156 91.00 -2.21 21.08
C LEU A 156 90.19 -3.51 20.99
N LYS A 157 90.84 -4.67 21.14
CA LYS A 157 90.19 -5.98 21.17
C LYS A 157 89.20 -6.11 22.33
N GLU A 158 89.56 -5.59 23.50
CA GLU A 158 88.69 -5.63 24.66
C GLU A 158 87.47 -4.70 24.49
N LEU A 159 87.66 -3.53 23.88
CA LEU A 159 86.56 -2.61 23.57
C LEU A 159 85.57 -3.18 22.56
N MET A 160 86.03 -3.86 21.51
CA MET A 160 85.13 -4.51 20.54
C MET A 160 84.35 -5.68 21.16
N ARG A 161 84.97 -6.45 22.07
CA ARG A 161 84.30 -7.53 22.82
C ARG A 161 83.19 -6.98 23.75
N ARG A 162 83.41 -5.83 24.38
CA ARG A 162 82.40 -5.15 25.22
C ARG A 162 81.23 -4.61 24.40
N ALA A 163 81.47 -4.18 23.16
CA ALA A 163 80.44 -3.71 22.23
C ALA A 163 79.70 -4.85 21.49
N ASN A 164 80.02 -6.12 21.78
CA ASN A 164 79.43 -7.31 21.16
C ASN A 164 79.64 -7.38 19.63
N LEU A 165 80.70 -6.73 19.12
CA LEU A 165 81.08 -6.70 17.71
C LEU A 165 82.12 -7.80 17.35
N LEU A 166 82.52 -8.59 18.34
CA LEU A 166 83.53 -9.67 18.27
C LEU A 166 83.15 -10.81 19.22
#